data_AF-A0A9E7IQ39-F1
#
_entry.id   AF-A0A9E7IQ39-F1
#
_cell.length_a   1.000
_cell.length_b   1.000
_cell.length_c   1.000
_cell.angle_alpha   90.00
_cell.angle_beta   90.00
_cell.angle_gamma   90.00
#
_symmetry.space_group_name_H-M   'P 1'
#
loop_
_entity.id
_entity.type
_entity.pdbx_description
1 polymer ?
#
loop_
_entity_poly.entity_id
_entity_poly.type
_entity_poly.pdbx_seq_one_letter_code
_entity_poly.pdbx_strand_id
1 'polypeptide(L)'
;MPEFKLSKEAGTKKFELSMAIDYDEDGNIEAQEFYDGVDWSDNPADIRLNTSYCDEDEQDEWNLFFNDFMHLLESHELTEKAKTLKEVDDSYYFVEECIEIVLTEED
;
A
#
# COMPACT_ATOMS: atom_id res chain seq x y z
N MET A 1 7.33 13.69 -0.03
CA MET A 1 6.22 12.82 -0.46
C MET A 1 5.97 11.86 0.69
N PRO A 2 4.85 11.92 1.41
CA PRO A 2 4.60 11.02 2.53
C PRO A 2 4.61 9.56 2.08
N GLU A 3 5.27 8.72 2.86
CA GLU A 3 5.35 7.28 2.61
C GLU A 3 4.45 6.50 3.56
N PHE A 4 3.80 5.49 3.02
CA PHE A 4 2.87 4.63 3.71
C PHE A 4 3.29 3.18 3.58
N LYS A 5 3.12 2.43 4.66
CA LYS A 5 3.20 0.98 4.67
C LYS A 5 1.80 0.40 4.74
N LEU A 6 1.43 -0.39 3.74
CA LEU A 6 0.27 -1.26 3.78
C LEU A 6 0.68 -2.62 4.30
N SER A 7 -0.15 -3.26 5.12
CA SER A 7 0.09 -4.62 5.56
C SER A 7 -1.15 -5.44 5.78
N LYS A 8 -1.03 -6.76 5.56
CA LYS A 8 -2.10 -7.73 5.78
C LYS A 8 -1.55 -9.00 6.39
N GLU A 9 -2.21 -9.48 7.44
CA GLU A 9 -1.96 -10.81 7.98
C GLU A 9 -2.77 -11.85 7.22
N ALA A 10 -2.11 -12.89 6.71
CA ALA A 10 -2.74 -14.07 6.16
C ALA A 10 -2.10 -15.34 6.74
N GLY A 11 -2.86 -16.04 7.58
CA GLY A 11 -2.37 -17.23 8.28
C GLY A 11 -1.25 -16.89 9.27
N THR A 12 -0.02 -17.34 8.98
CA THR A 12 1.17 -17.08 9.83
C THR A 12 2.10 -16.02 9.24
N LYS A 13 1.67 -15.38 8.16
CA LYS A 13 2.48 -14.46 7.37
C LYS A 13 1.87 -13.07 7.41
N LYS A 14 2.75 -12.08 7.36
CA LYS A 14 2.41 -10.66 7.22
C LYS A 14 3.00 -10.20 5.89
N PHE A 15 2.13 -9.81 4.97
CA PHE A 15 2.51 -9.17 3.72
C PHE A 15 2.59 -7.67 3.96
N GLU A 16 3.57 -7.01 3.35
CA GLU A 16 3.77 -5.57 3.44
C GLU A 16 4.02 -5.00 2.04
N LEU A 17 3.57 -3.78 1.80
CA LEU A 17 3.82 -3.02 0.57
C LEU A 17 4.06 -1.56 0.95
N SER A 18 5.08 -0.92 0.37
CA SER A 18 5.29 0.52 0.51
C SER A 18 4.68 1.29 -0.65
N MET A 19 4.05 2.41 -0.33
CA MET A 19 3.41 3.34 -1.26
C MET A 19 3.77 4.77 -0.86
N ALA A 20 4.08 5.61 -1.83
CA ALA A 20 4.29 7.03 -1.61
C ALA A 20 3.27 7.83 -2.43
N ILE A 21 2.71 8.89 -1.85
CA ILE A 21 1.68 9.70 -2.50
C ILE A 21 2.10 11.16 -2.47
N ASP A 22 2.24 11.77 -3.65
CA ASP A 22 2.48 13.20 -3.79
C ASP A 22 1.16 13.94 -3.94
N TYR A 23 1.00 15.03 -3.19
CA TYR A 23 -0.23 15.81 -3.16
C TYR A 23 0.01 17.23 -3.68
N ASP A 24 -0.88 17.72 -4.53
CA ASP A 24 -0.87 19.11 -4.98
C ASP A 24 -1.28 20.08 -3.85
N GLU A 25 -1.19 21.39 -4.13
CA GLU A 25 -1.56 22.46 -3.17
C GLU A 25 -3.02 22.38 -2.68
N ASP A 26 -3.90 21.73 -3.44
CA ASP A 26 -5.32 21.53 -3.14
C ASP A 26 -5.58 20.19 -2.41
N GLY A 27 -4.54 19.36 -2.20
CA GLY A 27 -4.62 18.06 -1.56
C GLY A 27 -5.15 16.93 -2.47
N ASN A 28 -5.14 17.13 -3.79
CA ASN A 28 -5.38 16.05 -4.76
C ASN A 28 -4.07 15.31 -5.02
N ILE A 29 -4.17 14.08 -5.51
CA ILE A 29 -2.99 13.27 -5.85
C ILE A 29 -2.38 13.83 -7.14
N GLU A 30 -1.13 14.28 -7.07
CA GLU A 30 -0.32 14.65 -8.23
C GLU A 30 0.43 13.43 -8.79
N ALA A 31 1.00 12.62 -7.90
CA ALA A 31 1.69 11.39 -8.24
C ALA A 31 1.47 10.31 -7.17
N GLN A 32 1.58 9.05 -7.57
CA GLN A 32 1.63 7.92 -6.63
C GLN A 32 2.64 6.92 -7.15
N GLU A 33 3.46 6.41 -6.24
CA GLU A 33 4.48 5.41 -6.55
C GLU A 33 4.41 4.28 -5.54
N PHE A 34 4.84 3.11 -5.97
CA PHE A 34 4.84 1.91 -5.17
C PHE A 34 6.19 1.23 -5.27
N TYR A 35 6.72 0.80 -4.12
CA TYR A 35 8.02 0.16 -4.11
C TYR A 35 7.86 -1.28 -4.54
N ASP A 36 8.58 -1.72 -5.57
CA ASP A 36 8.56 -3.13 -6.00
C ASP A 36 9.53 -4.00 -5.17
N GLY A 37 10.38 -3.42 -4.33
CA GLY A 37 11.43 -4.15 -3.59
C GLY A 37 12.84 -3.92 -4.16
N VAL A 38 12.93 -3.26 -5.31
CA VAL A 38 14.15 -2.82 -5.99
C VAL A 38 14.06 -1.33 -6.29
N ASP A 39 13.00 -0.88 -6.96
CA ASP A 39 12.76 0.49 -7.40
C ASP A 39 11.30 0.91 -7.16
N TRP A 40 11.02 2.20 -7.32
CA TRP A 40 9.67 2.74 -7.29
C TRP A 40 9.04 2.67 -8.69
N SER A 41 7.78 2.24 -8.75
CA SER A 41 6.98 2.20 -9.97
C SER A 41 5.66 2.97 -9.79
N ASP A 42 5.25 3.68 -10.83
CA ASP A 42 3.94 4.34 -10.92
C ASP A 42 2.80 3.36 -11.28
N ASN A 43 3.16 2.13 -11.68
CA ASN A 43 2.23 1.09 -12.07
C ASN A 43 2.17 -0.03 -11.01
N PRO A 44 1.06 -0.13 -10.23
CA PRO A 44 0.96 -1.13 -9.17
C PRO A 44 1.02 -2.57 -9.70
N ALA A 45 0.68 -2.81 -10.97
CA ALA A 45 0.74 -4.14 -11.57
C ALA A 45 2.17 -4.72 -11.63
N ASP A 46 3.20 -3.88 -11.63
CA ASP A 46 4.60 -4.31 -11.67
C ASP A 46 5.02 -5.04 -10.39
N ILE A 47 4.33 -4.78 -9.29
CA ILE A 47 4.63 -5.35 -7.97
C ILE A 47 3.99 -6.72 -7.78
N ARG A 48 2.96 -7.05 -8.57
CA ARG A 48 2.16 -8.26 -8.39
C ARG A 48 2.99 -9.55 -8.43
N LEU A 49 4.07 -9.56 -9.22
CA LEU A 49 4.95 -10.71 -9.40
C LEU A 49 6.34 -10.51 -8.78
N ASN A 50 6.52 -9.48 -7.93
CA ASN A 50 7.84 -9.22 -7.35
C ASN A 50 8.11 -10.16 -6.16
N THR A 51 9.19 -10.92 -6.27
CA THR A 51 9.55 -11.94 -5.26
C THR A 51 10.12 -11.35 -3.98
N SER A 52 10.43 -10.05 -3.94
CA SER A 52 10.94 -9.40 -2.71
C SER A 52 9.89 -9.33 -1.60
N TYR A 53 8.61 -9.37 -1.97
CA TYR A 53 7.49 -9.36 -1.03
C TYR A 53 6.85 -10.74 -0.82
N CYS A 54 7.21 -11.73 -1.65
CA CYS A 54 6.55 -13.02 -1.68
C CYS A 54 7.46 -14.10 -2.29
N ASP A 55 7.69 -15.19 -1.55
CA ASP A 55 8.31 -16.40 -2.12
C ASP A 55 7.29 -17.14 -3.02
N GLU A 56 7.75 -18.00 -3.94
CA GLU A 56 6.86 -18.74 -4.88
C GLU A 56 5.76 -19.53 -4.16
N ASP A 57 6.06 -20.07 -2.97
CA ASP A 57 5.12 -20.86 -2.16
C ASP A 57 3.97 -20.03 -1.55
N GLU A 58 4.09 -18.69 -1.57
CA GLU A 58 3.16 -17.75 -0.92
C GLU A 58 2.39 -16.88 -1.93
N GLN A 59 2.59 -17.15 -3.22
CA GLN A 59 2.07 -16.34 -4.32
C GLN A 59 0.53 -16.26 -4.32
N ASP A 60 -0.15 -17.30 -3.84
CA ASP A 60 -1.62 -17.31 -3.74
C ASP A 60 -2.12 -16.34 -2.66
N GLU A 61 -1.53 -16.34 -1.47
CA GLU A 61 -1.86 -15.38 -0.41
C GLU A 61 -1.44 -13.95 -0.76
N TRP A 62 -0.28 -13.78 -1.40
CA TRP A 62 0.13 -12.48 -1.93
C TRP A 62 -0.84 -11.96 -2.99
N ASN A 63 -1.31 -12.82 -3.89
CA ASN A 63 -2.33 -12.43 -4.86
C ASN A 63 -3.63 -11.98 -4.19
N LEU A 64 -4.03 -12.61 -3.07
CA LEU A 64 -5.19 -12.15 -2.30
C LEU A 64 -4.95 -10.76 -1.71
N PHE A 65 -3.82 -10.54 -1.04
CA PHE A 65 -3.45 -9.21 -0.53
C PHE A 65 -3.41 -8.16 -1.64
N PHE A 66 -2.77 -8.47 -2.77
CA PHE A 66 -2.65 -7.57 -3.91
C PHE A 66 -4.02 -7.23 -4.51
N ASN A 67 -4.94 -8.20 -4.62
CA ASN A 67 -6.28 -7.94 -5.14
C ASN A 67 -7.08 -7.02 -4.21
N ASP A 68 -6.98 -7.22 -2.90
CA ASP A 68 -7.67 -6.37 -1.91
C ASP A 68 -7.07 -4.96 -1.88
N PHE A 69 -5.74 -4.85 -1.99
CA PHE A 69 -5.05 -3.57 -2.17
C PHE A 69 -5.52 -2.85 -3.44
N MET A 70 -5.55 -3.55 -4.58
CA MET A 70 -6.03 -2.98 -5.84
C MET A 70 -7.49 -2.53 -5.73
N HIS A 71 -8.33 -3.27 -5.02
CA HIS A 71 -9.72 -2.87 -4.77
C HIS A 71 -9.80 -1.54 -4.03
N LEU A 72 -9.04 -1.36 -2.94
CA LEU A 72 -9.00 -0.12 -2.16
C LEU A 72 -8.41 1.06 -2.95
N LEU A 73 -7.42 0.78 -3.80
CA LEU A 73 -6.78 1.79 -4.64
C LEU A 73 -7.76 2.27 -5.73
N GLU A 74 -8.42 1.35 -6.42
CA GLU A 74 -9.38 1.65 -7.49
C GLU A 74 -10.68 2.29 -6.97
N SER A 75 -11.07 1.98 -5.74
CA SER A 75 -12.23 2.63 -5.07
C SER A 75 -11.92 4.02 -4.52
N HIS A 76 -10.64 4.42 -4.53
CA HIS A 76 -10.09 5.62 -3.87
C HIS A 76 -10.22 5.63 -2.35
N GLU A 77 -10.71 4.56 -1.71
CA GLU A 77 -10.80 4.50 -0.26
C GLU A 77 -9.42 4.55 0.39
N LEU A 78 -8.43 3.89 -0.23
CA LEU A 78 -7.05 3.89 0.27
C LEU A 78 -6.51 5.31 0.39
N THR A 79 -6.62 6.07 -0.69
CA THR A 79 -6.01 7.40 -0.80
C THR A 79 -6.75 8.44 0.02
N GLU A 80 -8.08 8.34 0.11
CA GLU A 80 -8.88 9.20 0.99
C GLU A 80 -8.56 8.97 2.48
N LYS A 81 -8.27 7.73 2.89
CA LYS A 81 -7.82 7.45 4.26
C LYS A 81 -6.39 7.87 4.51
N ALA A 82 -5.49 7.63 3.56
CA ALA A 82 -4.08 8.05 3.65
C ALA A 82 -3.96 9.56 3.93
N LYS A 83 -4.78 10.40 3.26
CA LYS A 83 -4.85 11.85 3.50
C LYS A 83 -5.15 12.24 4.95
N THR A 84 -5.80 11.38 5.73
CA THR A 84 -6.17 11.67 7.12
C THR A 84 -5.08 11.37 8.13
N LEU A 85 -4.04 10.64 7.73
CA LEU A 85 -2.88 10.30 8.55
C LEU A 85 -1.86 11.45 8.44
N LYS A 86 -1.47 12.03 9.57
CA LYS A 86 -0.69 13.29 9.61
C LYS A 86 0.60 13.20 10.39
N GLU A 87 0.68 12.29 11.35
CA GLU A 87 1.89 12.04 12.14
C GLU A 87 2.41 10.64 11.84
N VAL A 88 3.74 10.46 11.83
CA VAL A 88 4.34 9.12 11.73
C VAL A 88 3.71 8.19 12.78
N ASP A 89 3.45 6.94 12.37
CA ASP A 89 2.71 5.91 13.11
C ASP A 89 1.18 6.11 13.18
N ASP A 90 0.62 7.18 12.60
CA ASP A 90 -0.83 7.24 12.34
C ASP A 90 -1.23 6.07 11.43
N SER A 91 -2.30 5.36 11.81
CA SER A 91 -2.76 4.21 11.05
C SER A 91 -4.28 4.16 10.87
N TYR A 92 -4.69 3.42 9.84
CA TYR A 92 -6.08 3.07 9.60
C TYR A 92 -6.20 1.60 9.19
N TYR A 93 -7.19 0.90 9.74
CA TYR A 93 -7.45 -0.51 9.45
C TYR A 93 -8.73 -0.68 8.63
N PHE A 94 -8.57 -1.16 7.40
CA PHE A 94 -9.64 -1.57 6.50
C PHE A 94 -10.14 -2.95 6.92
N VAL A 95 -11.30 -2.98 7.58
CA VAL A 95 -11.84 -4.19 8.22
C VAL A 95 -12.27 -5.25 7.20
N GLU A 96 -12.79 -4.87 6.03
CA GLU A 96 -13.28 -5.81 5.03
C GLU A 96 -12.12 -6.51 4.31
N GLU A 97 -11.09 -5.76 3.96
CA GLU A 97 -9.89 -6.22 3.27
C GLU A 97 -8.82 -6.78 4.21
N CYS A 98 -8.98 -6.55 5.52
CA CYS A 98 -7.98 -6.85 6.56
C CYS A 98 -6.62 -6.20 6.28
N ILE A 99 -6.60 -4.98 5.74
CA ILE A 99 -5.38 -4.22 5.42
C ILE A 99 -5.22 -3.08 6.43
N GLU A 100 -4.03 -2.94 7.00
CA GLU A 100 -3.62 -1.75 7.76
C GLU A 100 -2.76 -0.85 6.86
N ILE A 101 -3.05 0.45 6.84
CA ILE A 101 -2.15 1.47 6.30
C ILE A 101 -1.55 2.28 7.45
N VAL A 102 -0.24 2.49 7.43
CA VAL A 102 0.51 3.26 8.43
C VAL A 102 1.34 4.33 7.73
N LEU A 103 1.30 5.58 8.20
CA LEU A 103 2.20 6.64 7.76
C LEU A 103 3.61 6.40 8.34
N THR A 104 4.61 6.20 7.48
CA THR A 104 5.98 5.87 7.88
C THR A 104 6.97 7.01 7.68
N GLU A 105 6.69 7.94 6.76
CA GLU A 105 7.49 9.15 6.53
C GLU A 105 6.57 10.33 6.24
N GLU A 106 6.82 11.48 6.85
CA GLU A 106 6.12 12.73 6.58
C GLU A 106 6.67 13.39 5.30
N ASP A 107 5.90 14.30 4.70
CA ASP A 107 6.31 15.09 3.52
C ASP A 107 7.48 16.05 3.79
#